data_AF-A0A3B8WI84-F1
#
_entry.id   AF-A0A3B8WI84-F1
#
_cell.length_a   1.000
_cell.length_b   1.000
_cell.length_c   1.000
_cell.angle_alpha   90.00
_cell.angle_beta   90.00
_cell.angle_gamma   90.00
#
_symmetry.space_group_name_H-M   'P 1'
#
loop_
_entity.id
_entity.type
_entity.pdbx_description
1 polymer ?
#
loop_
_entity_poly.entity_id
_entity_poly.type
_entity_poly.pdbx_seq_one_letter_code
_entity_poly.pdbx_strand_id
1 'polypeptide(L)'
;MVFIGIGLRRIGWIDQGFIATASALVFKATLPTLVFLSIIRADLDTTLSISMLIFYFLATLASFALVWFWATKRVRQEDRGVYVQGAFRGNCGIVGLALAANLYG
;
A
#
# COMPACT_ATOMS: atom_id res chain seq x y z
N MET A 1 10.45 10.01 -5.01
CA MET A 1 9.84 10.64 -3.82
C MET A 1 10.75 10.61 -2.59
N VAL A 2 11.26 9.46 -2.14
CA VAL A 2 12.14 9.38 -0.94
C VAL A 2 13.42 10.24 -1.06
N PHE A 3 14.08 10.22 -2.22
CA PHE A 3 15.28 11.04 -2.47
C PHE A 3 15.03 12.56 -2.41
N ILE A 4 13.86 13.01 -2.86
CA ILE A 4 13.47 14.42 -2.83
C ILE A 4 13.23 14.86 -1.37
N GLY A 5 12.57 14.03 -0.56
CA GLY A 5 12.37 14.28 0.86
C GLY A 5 13.69 14.38 1.65
N ILE A 6 14.67 13.53 1.31
CA ILE A 6 16.03 13.61 1.90
C ILE A 6 16.73 14.91 1.49
N GLY A 7 16.60 15.34 0.23
CA GLY A 7 17.15 16.61 -0.26
C GLY A 7 16.56 17.83 0.44
N LEU A 8 15.23 17.88 0.58
CA LEU A 8 14.51 18.97 1.26
C LEU A 8 14.86 19.06 2.76
N ARG A 9 15.04 17.91 3.43
CA ARG A 9 15.53 17.88 4.81
C ARG A 9 16.96 18.40 4.91
N ARG A 10 17.82 18.05 3.94
CA ARG A 10 19.24 18.46 3.93
C ARG A 10 19.45 19.95 3.64
N ILE A 11 18.53 20.58 2.92
CA ILE A 11 18.50 22.03 2.64
C ILE A 11 17.87 22.82 3.81
N GLY A 12 17.34 22.13 4.84
CA GLY A 12 16.74 22.76 6.03
C GLY A 12 15.35 23.34 5.80
N TRP A 13 14.73 23.08 4.65
CA TRP A 13 13.36 23.49 4.35
C TRP A 13 12.32 22.69 5.14
N ILE A 14 12.68 21.48 5.55
CA ILE A 14 11.80 20.58 6.27
C ILE A 14 12.57 20.02 7.48
N ASP A 15 12.03 20.24 8.68
CA ASP A 15 12.59 19.73 9.94
C ASP A 15 11.84 18.47 10.43
N GLN A 16 12.40 17.81 11.46
CA GLN A 16 11.81 16.60 12.07
C GLN A 16 10.41 16.86 12.65
N GLY A 17 10.17 18.03 13.25
CA GLY A 17 8.89 18.48 13.80
C GLY A 17 7.82 18.67 12.72
N PHE A 18 8.17 19.29 11.59
CA PHE A 18 7.29 19.35 10.43
C PHE A 18 6.95 17.94 9.91
N ILE A 19 7.96 17.07 9.74
CA ILE A 19 7.75 15.69 9.25
C ILE A 19 6.80 14.93 10.17
N ALA A 20 6.98 15.05 11.49
CA ALA A 20 6.12 14.39 12.47
C ALA A 20 4.68 14.88 12.39
N THR A 21 4.48 16.20 12.34
CA THR A 21 3.14 16.83 12.24
C THR A 21 2.46 16.46 10.92
N ALA A 22 3.17 16.56 9.79
CA ALA A 22 2.65 16.20 8.48
C ALA A 22 2.29 14.71 8.40
N SER A 23 3.14 13.83 8.94
CA SER A 23 2.85 12.39 9.00
C SER A 23 1.61 12.12 9.87
N ALA A 24 1.50 12.75 11.05
CA ALA A 24 0.35 12.60 11.92
C ALA A 24 -0.95 13.05 11.24
N LEU A 25 -0.92 14.18 10.52
CA LEU A 25 -2.06 14.65 9.73
C LEU A 25 -2.42 13.66 8.62
N VAL A 26 -1.41 13.11 7.93
CA VAL A 26 -1.64 12.15 6.87
C VAL A 26 -2.30 10.87 7.39
N PHE A 27 -1.74 10.29 8.46
CA PHE A 27 -2.25 9.06 9.03
C PHE A 27 -3.60 9.22 9.74
N LYS A 28 -3.84 10.36 10.41
CA LYS A 28 -5.07 10.58 11.18
C LYS A 28 -6.23 11.15 10.37
N ALA A 29 -5.96 11.94 9.34
CA ALA A 29 -6.99 12.62 8.56
C ALA A 29 -7.04 12.13 7.11
N THR A 30 -5.96 12.30 6.33
CA THR A 30 -6.07 12.05 4.89
C THR A 30 -6.22 10.58 4.52
N LEU A 31 -5.56 9.65 5.22
CA LEU A 31 -5.77 8.21 5.00
C LEU A 31 -7.23 7.79 5.25
N PRO A 32 -7.83 8.05 6.42
CA PRO A 32 -9.24 7.69 6.62
C PRO A 32 -10.19 8.43 5.67
N THR A 33 -9.94 9.70 5.34
CA THR A 33 -10.73 10.42 4.33
C THR A 33 -10.61 9.77 2.96
N LEU A 34 -9.41 9.35 2.56
CA LEU A 34 -9.17 8.69 1.27
C LEU A 34 -9.85 7.33 1.22
N VAL A 35 -9.77 6.54 2.30
CA VAL A 35 -10.52 5.27 2.42
C VAL A 35 -12.02 5.52 2.32
N PHE A 36 -12.54 6.53 3.03
CA PHE A 36 -13.95 6.89 3.00
C PHE A 36 -14.43 7.32 1.61
N LEU A 37 -13.67 8.20 0.95
CA LEU A 37 -13.95 8.62 -0.43
C LEU A 37 -13.89 7.45 -1.40
N SER A 38 -12.95 6.51 -1.20
CA SER A 38 -12.83 5.30 -2.01
C SER A 38 -14.05 4.40 -1.85
N ILE A 39 -14.60 4.28 -0.65
CA ILE A 39 -15.82 3.50 -0.39
C ILE A 39 -17.05 4.15 -1.03
N ILE A 40 -17.22 5.47 -0.90
CA ILE A 40 -18.40 6.18 -1.43
C ILE A 40 -18.37 6.26 -2.96
N ARG A 41 -17.19 6.43 -3.56
CA ARG A 41 -17.03 6.43 -5.02
C ARG A 41 -16.96 5.04 -5.62
N ALA A 42 -16.78 4.00 -4.80
CA ALA A 42 -16.82 2.63 -5.31
C ALA A 42 -18.24 2.34 -5.77
N ASP A 43 -18.43 2.28 -7.08
CA ASP A 43 -19.67 1.85 -7.69
C ASP A 43 -19.74 0.33 -7.56
N LEU A 44 -20.22 -0.16 -6.41
CA LEU A 44 -20.24 -1.59 -6.12
C LEU A 44 -21.06 -2.38 -7.15
N ASP A 45 -22.09 -1.78 -7.75
CA ASP A 45 -23.00 -2.43 -8.69
C ASP A 45 -22.35 -2.73 -10.05
N THR A 46 -21.56 -1.81 -10.61
CA THR A 46 -20.84 -2.06 -11.88
C THR A 46 -19.47 -2.69 -11.70
N THR A 47 -18.83 -2.53 -10.53
CA THR A 47 -17.44 -2.96 -10.32
C THR A 47 -17.30 -4.30 -9.58
N LEU A 48 -18.26 -4.69 -8.72
CA LEU A 48 -18.23 -5.98 -8.02
C LEU A 48 -18.82 -7.11 -8.87
N SER A 49 -18.16 -7.43 -9.98
CA SER A 49 -18.32 -8.75 -10.57
C SER A 49 -17.75 -9.79 -9.60
N ILE A 50 -18.57 -10.71 -9.09
CA ILE A 50 -18.14 -11.83 -8.22
C ILE A 50 -16.92 -12.57 -8.82
N SER A 51 -16.88 -12.68 -10.15
CA SER A 51 -15.75 -13.24 -10.89
C SER A 51 -14.44 -12.46 -10.67
N MET A 52 -14.47 -11.11 -10.74
CA MET A 52 -13.30 -10.28 -10.45
C MET A 52 -12.90 -10.36 -8.98
N LEU A 53 -13.85 -10.40 -8.05
CA LEU A 53 -13.56 -10.53 -6.62
C LEU A 53 -12.81 -11.84 -6.33
N ILE A 54 -13.29 -12.95 -6.88
CA ILE A 54 -12.64 -14.26 -6.76
C ILE A 54 -11.27 -14.25 -7.43
N PHE A 55 -11.14 -13.64 -8.61
CA PHE A 55 -9.85 -13.50 -9.29
C PHE A 55 -8.83 -12.75 -8.43
N TYR A 56 -9.17 -11.57 -7.90
CA TYR A 56 -8.28 -10.79 -7.03
C TYR A 56 -7.94 -11.53 -5.74
N PHE A 57 -8.90 -12.25 -5.16
CA PHE A 57 -8.67 -13.08 -3.98
C PHE A 57 -7.66 -14.19 -4.26
N LEU A 58 -7.85 -14.97 -5.33
CA LEU A 58 -6.95 -16.04 -5.74
C LEU A 58 -5.56 -15.50 -6.13
N ALA A 59 -5.51 -14.40 -6.87
CA ALA A 59 -4.25 -13.76 -7.27
C ALA A 59 -3.45 -13.29 -6.03
N THR A 60 -4.13 -12.75 -5.02
CA THR A 60 -3.50 -12.35 -3.75
C THR A 60 -2.94 -13.56 -3.01
N LEU A 61 -3.73 -14.64 -2.91
CA LEU A 61 -3.32 -15.87 -2.24
C LEU A 61 -2.15 -16.55 -2.95
N ALA A 62 -2.18 -16.59 -4.29
CA ALA A 62 -1.11 -17.13 -5.12
C ALA A 62 0.18 -16.31 -4.96
N SER A 63 0.07 -14.99 -5.00
CA SER A 63 1.21 -14.09 -4.73
C SER A 63 1.80 -14.36 -3.34
N PHE A 64 0.95 -14.61 -2.35
CA PHE A 64 1.39 -14.88 -0.98
C PHE A 64 2.15 -16.18 -0.88
N ALA A 65 1.60 -17.24 -1.47
CA ALA A 65 2.25 -18.54 -1.53
C ALA A 65 3.61 -18.47 -2.25
N LEU A 66 3.71 -17.70 -3.35
CA LEU A 66 4.95 -17.50 -4.08
C LEU A 66 6.04 -16.83 -3.23
N VAL A 67 5.71 -15.71 -2.59
CA VAL A 67 6.66 -14.99 -1.72
C VAL A 67 7.03 -15.85 -0.51
N TRP A 68 6.08 -16.57 0.07
CA TRP A 68 6.33 -17.45 1.22
C TRP A 68 7.24 -18.63 0.86
N PHE A 69 7.01 -19.28 -0.28
CA PHE A 69 7.85 -20.36 -0.77
C PHE A 69 9.27 -19.88 -1.08
N TRP A 70 9.37 -18.69 -1.69
CA TRP A 70 10.65 -18.03 -1.93
C TRP A 70 11.39 -17.70 -0.62
N ALA A 71 10.70 -17.11 0.35
CA ALA A 71 11.23 -16.79 1.66
C ALA A 71 11.68 -18.04 2.42
N THR A 72 10.96 -19.15 2.24
CA THR A 72 11.34 -20.45 2.85
C THR A 72 12.69 -20.95 2.35
N LYS A 73 13.04 -20.71 1.09
CA LYS A 73 14.33 -21.12 0.51
C LYS A 73 15.46 -20.11 0.75
N ARG A 74 15.17 -18.81 0.81
CA ARG A 74 16.18 -17.73 0.81
C ARG A 74 16.35 -17.00 2.14
N VAL A 75 15.39 -17.08 3.06
CA VAL A 75 15.34 -16.24 4.27
C VAL A 75 15.34 -17.12 5.53
N ARG A 76 16.10 -16.70 6.55
CA ARG A 76 16.18 -17.33 7.87
C ARG A 76 14.79 -17.40 8.48
N GLN A 77 14.47 -18.50 9.18
CA GLN A 77 13.11 -18.76 9.69
C GLN A 77 12.53 -17.61 10.51
N GLU A 78 13.37 -16.95 11.31
CA GLU A 78 13.01 -15.79 12.14
C GLU A 78 12.59 -14.54 11.34
N ASP A 79 13.13 -14.34 10.13
CA ASP A 79 12.89 -13.14 9.33
C ASP A 79 11.83 -13.33 8.24
N ARG A 80 11.34 -14.57 8.04
CA ARG A 80 10.38 -14.89 6.96
C ARG A 80 9.10 -14.09 7.07
N GLY A 81 8.57 -13.94 8.28
CA GLY A 81 7.35 -13.17 8.53
C GLY A 81 7.51 -11.70 8.15
N VAL A 82 8.63 -11.08 8.54
CA VAL A 82 8.94 -9.68 8.21
C VAL A 82 9.17 -9.50 6.71
N TYR A 83 9.88 -10.44 6.07
CA TYR A 83 10.14 -10.42 4.64
C TYR A 83 8.85 -10.52 3.82
N VAL A 84 7.98 -11.48 4.16
CA VAL A 84 6.68 -11.66 3.50
C VAL A 84 5.79 -10.45 3.75
N GLN A 85 5.73 -9.95 4.98
CA GLN A 85 4.97 -8.74 5.29
C GLN A 85 5.49 -7.52 4.50
N GLY A 86 6.81 -7.37 4.36
CA GLY A 86 7.44 -6.31 3.57
C GLY A 86 7.10 -6.39 2.09
N ALA A 87 7.06 -7.61 1.53
CA ALA A 87 6.68 -7.84 0.14
C ALA A 87 5.20 -7.52 -0.14
N PHE A 88 4.30 -7.75 0.83
CA PHE A 88 2.86 -7.45 0.69
C PHE A 88 2.49 -6.00 1.04
N ARG A 89 3.16 -5.41 2.02
CA ARG A 89 2.90 -4.03 2.48
C ARG A 89 3.75 -2.99 1.75
N GLY A 90 4.56 -3.41 0.78
CA GLY A 90 5.26 -2.52 -0.13
C GLY A 90 4.28 -1.80 -1.06
N ASN A 91 3.70 -0.70 -0.58
CA ASN A 91 3.01 0.29 -1.39
C ASN A 91 1.76 -0.19 -2.16
N CYS A 92 1.26 -1.43 -1.95
CA CYS A 92 0.04 -1.92 -2.61
C CYS A 92 -1.19 -1.06 -2.33
N GLY A 93 -1.25 -0.36 -1.20
CA GLY A 93 -2.32 0.60 -0.93
C GLY A 93 -2.30 1.77 -1.90
N ILE A 94 -1.16 2.44 -2.05
CA ILE A 94 -1.03 3.61 -2.93
C ILE A 94 -1.02 3.20 -4.40
N VAL A 95 -0.31 2.11 -4.76
CA VAL A 95 -0.30 1.57 -6.13
C VAL A 95 -1.66 1.02 -6.51
N GLY A 96 -2.36 0.33 -5.59
CA GLY A 96 -3.70 -0.19 -5.81
C GLY A 96 -4.74 0.91 -5.96
N LEU A 97 -4.66 1.98 -5.15
CA LEU A 97 -5.47 3.18 -5.33
C LEU A 97 -5.17 3.91 -6.63
N ALA A 98 -3.89 4.02 -7.01
CA ALA A 98 -3.49 4.61 -8.28
C ALA A 98 -3.95 3.76 -9.49
N LEU A 99 -3.88 2.43 -9.39
CA LEU A 99 -4.38 1.52 -10.43
C LEU A 99 -5.91 1.55 -10.50
N ALA A 100 -6.61 1.58 -9.36
CA ALA A 100 -8.06 1.68 -9.32
C ALA A 100 -8.53 3.02 -9.91
N ALA A 101 -7.87 4.13 -9.58
CA ALA A 101 -8.10 5.43 -10.23
C ALA A 101 -7.77 5.37 -11.73
N ASN A 102 -6.73 4.66 -12.15
CA ASN A 102 -6.40 4.54 -13.57
C ASN A 102 -7.37 3.65 -14.36
N LEU A 103 -7.91 2.60 -13.73
CA LEU A 103 -8.84 1.65 -14.35
C LEU A 103 -10.30 2.13 -14.31
N TYR A 104 -10.68 2.94 -13.32
CA TYR A 104 -12.07 3.36 -13.08
C TYR A 104 -12.32 4.88 -13.07
N GLY A 105 -11.28 5.72 -13.06
CA GLY A 105 -11.38 7.19 -13.09
C GLY A 105 -11.21 7.86 -11.74
#